data_AF-A0A645FUL3-F1
#
_entry.id   AF-A0A645FUL3-F1
#
_cell.length_a   1.000
_cell.length_b   1.000
_cell.length_c   1.000
_cell.angle_alpha   90.00
_cell.angle_beta   90.00
_cell.angle_gamma   90.00
#
_symmetry.space_group_name_H-M   'P 1'
#
loop_
_entity.id
_entity.type
_entity.pdbx_description
1 polymer ?
#
loop_
_entity_poly.entity_id
_entity_poly.type
_entity_poly.pdbx_seq_one_letter_code
_entity_poly.pdbx_strand_id
1 'polypeptide(L)'
;MLIQLRLMDRWDEFCYAHTQSWTYEQLEEHYPELFEQVRQRIKEGRWEVVGGMYVEPDCNVISAESMIRQILYGKDYFKEKFGIDVDNAWLPDVFGNSAIMPQILKKCKIPYFVSNKMSTWNDTNLFPHNHFIWRGLDGSEVFACVPPVHFITWMDPAQAIDHWGCFQDKDGNQAIMVVNMTDPGKSQTVKATITFNGARELNVYTAGEKERVKLKGSKTTLELGVGEGKFIQILK
;
A
#
# COMPACT_ATOMS: atom_id res chain seq x y z
N MET A 1 -14.94 0.87 -13.48
CA MET A 1 -13.98 1.89 -13.95
C MET A 1 -14.64 3.15 -14.54
N LEU A 2 -15.67 3.05 -15.41
CA LEU A 2 -16.32 4.23 -16.02
C LEU A 2 -16.80 5.30 -15.03
N ILE A 3 -17.48 4.92 -13.94
CA ILE A 3 -17.97 5.87 -12.93
C ILE A 3 -16.82 6.71 -12.38
N GLN A 4 -15.70 6.07 -12.03
CA GLN A 4 -14.54 6.74 -11.45
C GLN A 4 -13.94 7.78 -12.42
N LEU A 5 -13.89 7.47 -13.72
CA LEU A 5 -13.49 8.44 -14.73
C LEU A 5 -14.42 9.65 -14.80
N ARG A 6 -15.75 9.44 -14.68
CA ARG A 6 -16.72 10.54 -14.66
C ARG A 6 -16.65 11.36 -13.38
N LEU A 7 -16.24 10.79 -12.26
CA LEU A 7 -15.90 11.56 -11.06
C LEU A 7 -14.65 12.41 -11.30
N MET A 8 -13.62 11.85 -11.96
CA MET A 8 -12.40 12.60 -12.29
C MET A 8 -12.65 13.78 -13.24
N ASP A 9 -13.65 13.69 -14.12
CA ASP A 9 -14.07 14.80 -14.99
C ASP A 9 -14.74 15.95 -14.21
N ARG A 10 -15.24 15.68 -12.99
CA ARG A 10 -16.00 16.65 -12.17
C ARG A 10 -15.19 17.26 -11.05
N TRP A 11 -14.24 16.52 -10.49
CA TRP A 11 -13.42 16.93 -9.35
C TRP A 11 -11.96 16.67 -9.66
N ASP A 12 -11.16 17.72 -9.80
CA ASP A 12 -9.75 17.63 -10.23
C ASP A 12 -8.86 16.96 -9.17
N GLU A 13 -9.22 17.09 -7.90
CA GLU A 13 -8.55 16.49 -6.75
C GLU A 13 -8.86 15.00 -6.56
N PHE A 14 -9.88 14.47 -7.24
CA PHE A 14 -10.27 13.07 -7.07
C PHE A 14 -9.20 12.13 -7.61
N CYS A 15 -8.70 11.26 -6.73
CA CYS A 15 -7.77 10.17 -7.01
C CYS A 15 -8.43 8.82 -6.79
N TYR A 16 -8.00 7.84 -7.55
CA TYR A 16 -8.52 6.48 -7.46
C TYR A 16 -7.41 5.46 -7.61
N ALA A 17 -7.39 4.45 -6.74
CA ALA A 17 -6.52 3.30 -6.88
C ALA A 17 -7.34 2.07 -7.28
N HIS A 18 -6.82 1.25 -8.18
CA HIS A 18 -7.46 -0.01 -8.55
C HIS A 18 -6.42 -1.12 -8.73
N THR A 19 -6.74 -2.27 -8.15
CA THR A 19 -5.94 -3.50 -8.13
C THR A 19 -6.11 -4.32 -9.41
N GLN A 20 -5.68 -5.59 -9.43
CA GLN A 20 -5.99 -6.61 -10.45
C GLN A 20 -5.69 -6.20 -11.90
N SER A 21 -4.52 -6.57 -12.42
CA SER A 21 -4.18 -6.32 -13.83
C SER A 21 -5.16 -7.00 -14.79
N TRP A 22 -5.74 -8.14 -14.42
CA TRP A 22 -6.77 -8.83 -15.23
C TRP A 22 -7.94 -7.91 -15.60
N THR A 23 -8.43 -7.07 -14.67
CA THR A 23 -9.53 -6.16 -14.99
C THR A 23 -9.14 -5.12 -16.03
N TYR A 24 -7.89 -4.67 -16.04
CA TYR A 24 -7.39 -3.77 -17.07
C TYR A 24 -7.25 -4.48 -18.41
N GLU A 25 -6.81 -5.74 -18.42
CA GLU A 25 -6.72 -6.56 -19.64
C GLU A 25 -8.10 -6.72 -20.29
N GLN A 26 -9.12 -7.04 -19.49
CA GLN A 26 -10.50 -7.13 -19.97
C GLN A 26 -11.03 -5.76 -20.45
N LEU A 27 -10.61 -4.66 -19.82
CA LEU A 27 -10.97 -3.31 -20.26
C LEU A 27 -10.32 -2.97 -21.60
N GLU A 28 -9.04 -3.29 -21.78
CA GLU A 28 -8.30 -3.10 -23.04
C GLU A 28 -8.97 -3.88 -24.18
N GLU A 29 -9.32 -5.14 -23.94
CA GLU A 29 -9.92 -6.02 -24.94
C GLU A 29 -11.34 -5.57 -25.34
N HIS A 30 -12.19 -5.29 -24.37
CA HIS A 30 -13.62 -5.08 -24.64
C HIS A 30 -14.03 -3.61 -24.74
N TYR A 31 -13.26 -2.68 -24.17
CA TYR A 31 -13.59 -1.25 -24.13
C TYR A 31 -12.34 -0.37 -24.33
N PRO A 32 -11.65 -0.48 -25.49
CA PRO A 32 -10.36 0.18 -25.73
C PRO A 32 -10.40 1.71 -25.58
N GLU A 33 -11.51 2.36 -25.96
CA GLU A 33 -11.68 3.82 -25.76
C GLU A 33 -11.73 4.21 -24.28
N LEU A 34 -12.26 3.33 -23.42
CA LEU A 34 -12.30 3.54 -21.98
C LEU A 34 -10.94 3.24 -21.35
N PHE A 35 -10.25 2.21 -21.85
CA PHE A 35 -8.88 1.91 -21.47
C PHE A 35 -7.92 3.08 -21.74
N GLU A 36 -8.05 3.74 -22.89
CA GLU A 36 -7.24 4.94 -23.18
C GLU A 36 -7.52 6.11 -22.25
N GLN A 37 -8.78 6.31 -21.84
CA GLN A 37 -9.11 7.28 -20.79
C GLN A 37 -8.44 6.92 -19.46
N VAL A 38 -8.48 5.65 -19.04
CA VAL A 38 -7.76 5.18 -17.84
C VAL A 38 -6.26 5.43 -17.96
N ARG A 39 -5.65 5.05 -19.10
CA ARG A 39 -4.22 5.25 -19.35
C ARG A 39 -3.82 6.73 -19.26
N GLN A 40 -4.68 7.62 -19.74
CA GLN A 40 -4.45 9.06 -19.63
C GLN A 40 -4.53 9.53 -18.16
N ARG A 41 -5.51 9.07 -17.38
CA ARG A 41 -5.61 9.41 -15.94
C ARG A 41 -4.45 8.83 -15.10
N ILE A 42 -3.88 7.69 -15.52
CA ILE A 42 -2.66 7.13 -14.92
C ILE A 42 -1.47 8.06 -15.16
N LYS A 43 -1.27 8.54 -16.39
CA LYS A 43 -0.19 9.49 -16.73
C LYS A 43 -0.31 10.81 -15.96
N GLU A 44 -1.54 11.24 -15.66
CA GLU A 44 -1.83 12.42 -14.86
C GLU A 44 -1.60 12.22 -13.35
N GLY A 45 -1.33 10.98 -12.90
CA GLY A 45 -1.16 10.67 -11.47
C GLY A 45 -2.46 10.68 -10.67
N ARG A 46 -3.61 10.62 -11.35
CA ARG A 46 -4.95 10.62 -10.72
C ARG A 46 -5.54 9.23 -10.59
N TRP A 47 -5.04 8.29 -11.38
CA TRP A 47 -5.38 6.88 -11.31
C TRP A 47 -4.14 6.07 -10.96
N GLU A 48 -4.15 5.38 -9.83
CA GLU A 48 -3.03 4.59 -9.34
C GLU A 48 -3.28 3.09 -9.59
N VAL A 49 -2.30 2.44 -10.22
CA VAL A 49 -2.28 0.98 -10.36
C VAL A 49 -1.56 0.38 -9.15
N VAL A 50 -2.25 -0.50 -8.42
CA VAL A 50 -1.74 -1.11 -7.17
C VAL A 50 -1.91 -2.63 -7.19
N GLY A 51 -1.34 -3.32 -6.21
CA GLY A 51 -1.61 -4.73 -5.92
C GLY A 51 -0.66 -5.74 -6.53
N GLY A 52 0.00 -5.42 -7.64
CA GLY A 52 1.12 -6.18 -8.24
C GLY A 52 0.81 -7.62 -8.72
N MET A 53 -0.32 -8.21 -8.30
CA MET A 53 -0.79 -9.53 -8.68
C MET A 53 -1.83 -9.44 -9.80
N TYR A 54 -1.93 -10.51 -10.60
CA TYR A 54 -2.82 -10.58 -11.75
C TYR A 54 -4.29 -10.46 -11.36
N VAL A 55 -4.68 -11.19 -10.30
CA VAL A 55 -5.93 -11.00 -9.55
C VAL A 55 -5.62 -10.83 -8.06
N GLU A 56 -6.63 -10.91 -7.19
CA GLU A 56 -6.45 -10.99 -5.72
C GLU A 56 -6.68 -12.45 -5.27
N PRO A 57 -5.69 -13.35 -5.42
CA PRO A 57 -5.92 -14.78 -5.21
C PRO A 57 -5.98 -15.14 -3.72
N ASP A 58 -6.66 -16.24 -3.41
CA ASP A 58 -6.52 -16.88 -2.11
C ASP A 58 -5.06 -17.25 -1.85
N CYS A 59 -4.56 -16.96 -0.65
CA CYS A 59 -3.15 -17.12 -0.31
C CYS A 59 -2.83 -18.40 0.47
N ASN A 60 -3.81 -19.27 0.70
CA ASN A 60 -3.63 -20.55 1.40
C ASN A 60 -3.72 -21.75 0.46
N VAL A 61 -4.60 -21.69 -0.54
CA VAL A 61 -4.91 -22.81 -1.43
C VAL A 61 -3.90 -22.92 -2.58
N ILE A 62 -3.38 -21.78 -3.06
CA ILE A 62 -2.50 -21.77 -4.22
C ILE A 62 -1.06 -22.16 -3.85
N SER A 63 -0.36 -22.80 -4.80
CA SER A 63 1.06 -23.13 -4.63
C SER A 63 1.95 -21.89 -4.66
N ALA A 64 3.18 -22.03 -4.16
CA ALA A 64 4.19 -20.97 -4.25
C ALA A 64 4.47 -20.53 -5.70
N GLU A 65 4.53 -21.48 -6.64
CA GLU A 65 4.68 -21.16 -8.08
C GLU A 65 3.49 -20.33 -8.58
N SER A 66 2.26 -20.66 -8.16
CA SER A 66 1.08 -19.87 -8.52
C SER A 66 1.16 -18.44 -7.97
N MET A 67 1.61 -18.25 -6.71
CA MET A 67 1.85 -16.90 -6.15
C MET A 67 2.87 -16.12 -6.98
N ILE A 68 3.97 -16.76 -7.37
CA ILE A 68 5.00 -16.14 -8.20
C ILE A 68 4.43 -15.75 -9.57
N ARG A 69 3.62 -16.59 -10.20
CA ARG A 69 2.98 -16.31 -11.49
C ARG A 69 1.95 -15.19 -11.40
N GLN A 70 1.19 -15.13 -10.32
CA GLN A 70 0.26 -14.02 -10.06
C GLN A 70 1.02 -12.70 -10.04
N ILE A 71 2.15 -12.63 -9.33
CA ILE A 71 2.99 -11.42 -9.28
C ILE A 71 3.66 -11.14 -10.62
N LEU A 72 4.20 -12.15 -11.29
CA LEU A 72 4.88 -12.01 -12.57
C LEU A 72 3.94 -11.39 -13.61
N TYR A 73 2.78 -12.01 -13.83
CA TYR A 73 1.82 -11.54 -14.84
C TYR A 73 1.21 -10.19 -14.47
N GLY A 74 0.95 -9.94 -13.17
CA GLY A 74 0.44 -8.66 -12.70
C GLY A 74 1.41 -7.51 -12.95
N LYS A 75 2.66 -7.66 -12.50
CA LYS A 75 3.71 -6.65 -12.68
C LYS A 75 4.08 -6.45 -14.15
N ASP A 76 4.23 -7.54 -14.92
CA ASP A 76 4.59 -7.44 -16.34
C ASP A 76 3.51 -6.69 -17.13
N TYR A 77 2.23 -6.94 -16.86
CA TYR A 77 1.13 -6.20 -17.49
C TYR A 77 1.22 -4.69 -17.20
N PHE A 78 1.34 -4.29 -15.93
CA PHE A 78 1.43 -2.87 -15.58
C PHE A 78 2.68 -2.20 -16.14
N LYS A 79 3.79 -2.94 -16.19
CA LYS A 79 5.05 -2.46 -16.78
C LYS A 79 4.95 -2.29 -18.29
N GLU A 80 4.35 -3.23 -19.00
CA GLU A 80 4.15 -3.18 -20.45
C GLU A 80 3.21 -2.02 -20.83
N LYS A 81 2.04 -1.95 -20.19
CA LYS A 81 0.97 -1.03 -20.60
C LYS A 81 1.18 0.40 -20.10
N PHE A 82 1.76 0.55 -18.91
CA PHE A 82 1.84 1.84 -18.23
C PHE A 82 3.26 2.28 -17.87
N GLY A 83 4.26 1.40 -18.04
CA GLY A 83 5.64 1.68 -17.64
C GLY A 83 5.85 1.69 -16.12
N ILE A 84 4.90 1.14 -15.35
CA ILE A 84 4.90 1.18 -13.88
C ILE A 84 5.28 -0.18 -13.33
N ASP A 85 6.33 -0.21 -12.51
CA ASP A 85 6.74 -1.40 -11.74
C ASP A 85 6.12 -1.35 -10.34
N VAL A 86 4.94 -1.94 -10.17
CA VAL A 86 4.17 -1.88 -8.91
C VAL A 86 4.91 -2.59 -7.78
N ASP A 87 5.09 -1.93 -6.64
CA ASP A 87 5.93 -2.37 -5.52
C ASP A 87 5.15 -2.88 -4.30
N ASN A 88 3.83 -3.01 -4.42
CA ASN A 88 2.95 -3.44 -3.34
C ASN A 88 2.07 -4.64 -3.75
N ALA A 89 1.77 -5.48 -2.76
CA ALA A 89 0.71 -6.48 -2.81
C ALA A 89 -0.48 -5.97 -1.99
N TRP A 90 -1.65 -5.84 -2.62
CA TRP A 90 -2.85 -5.27 -2.03
C TRP A 90 -3.94 -6.34 -2.04
N LEU A 91 -4.15 -6.99 -0.89
CA LEU A 91 -4.99 -8.17 -0.73
C LEU A 91 -5.97 -7.97 0.44
N PRO A 92 -6.89 -7.00 0.36
CA PRO A 92 -7.72 -6.59 1.47
C PRO A 92 -8.76 -7.65 1.86
N ASP A 93 -9.25 -8.42 0.90
CA ASP A 93 -10.39 -9.33 1.06
C ASP A 93 -10.00 -10.83 1.04
N VAL A 94 -8.71 -11.16 1.18
CA VAL A 94 -8.23 -12.55 1.16
C VAL A 94 -8.34 -13.22 2.53
N PHE A 95 -8.84 -14.46 2.56
CA PHE A 95 -9.09 -15.22 3.79
C PHE A 95 -7.83 -15.90 4.33
N GLY A 96 -6.92 -15.10 4.86
CA GLY A 96 -5.67 -15.55 5.47
C GLY A 96 -4.48 -15.48 4.51
N ASN A 97 -3.29 -15.31 5.07
CA ASN A 97 -2.08 -15.04 4.31
C ASN A 97 -0.97 -16.02 4.73
N SER A 98 -0.39 -16.72 3.75
CA SER A 98 0.60 -17.77 4.03
C SER A 98 1.92 -17.23 4.57
N ALA A 99 2.53 -17.97 5.50
CA ALA A 99 3.78 -17.60 6.16
C ALA A 99 5.00 -17.52 5.22
N ILE A 100 4.89 -18.05 3.99
CA ILE A 100 5.95 -17.96 2.97
C ILE A 100 5.90 -16.66 2.15
N MET A 101 4.80 -15.91 2.23
CA MET A 101 4.59 -14.73 1.38
C MET A 101 5.69 -13.68 1.52
N PRO A 102 6.22 -13.33 2.72
CA PRO A 102 7.30 -12.36 2.82
C PRO A 102 8.52 -12.71 1.98
N GLN A 103 8.87 -14.00 1.87
CA GLN A 103 9.96 -14.46 1.02
C GLN A 103 9.66 -14.24 -0.47
N ILE A 104 8.46 -14.67 -0.91
CA ILE A 104 8.03 -14.56 -2.31
C ILE A 104 7.95 -13.09 -2.72
N LEU A 105 7.23 -12.27 -1.96
CA LEU A 105 7.05 -10.84 -2.21
C LEU A 105 8.40 -10.13 -2.32
N LYS A 106 9.31 -10.36 -1.36
CA LYS A 106 10.65 -9.77 -1.39
C LYS A 106 11.45 -10.18 -2.62
N LYS A 107 11.44 -11.47 -3.00
CA LYS A 107 12.13 -11.98 -4.20
C LYS A 107 11.54 -11.41 -5.49
N CYS A 108 10.24 -11.12 -5.50
CA CYS A 108 9.55 -10.47 -6.60
C CYS A 108 9.62 -8.93 -6.56
N LYS A 109 10.45 -8.35 -5.67
CA LYS A 109 10.60 -6.90 -5.49
C LYS A 109 9.27 -6.21 -5.15
N ILE A 110 8.48 -6.82 -4.28
CA ILE A 110 7.30 -6.24 -3.65
C ILE A 110 7.61 -6.04 -2.16
N PRO A 111 8.16 -4.87 -1.78
CA PRO A 111 8.47 -4.57 -0.38
C PRO A 111 7.24 -4.26 0.49
N TYR A 112 6.09 -3.90 -0.10
CA TYR A 112 4.91 -3.47 0.66
C TYR A 112 3.76 -4.48 0.54
N PHE A 113 3.05 -4.70 1.65
CA PHE A 113 1.90 -5.59 1.75
C PHE A 113 0.75 -4.89 2.46
N VAL A 114 -0.45 -4.96 1.90
CA VAL A 114 -1.68 -4.41 2.48
C VAL A 114 -2.72 -5.51 2.57
N SER A 115 -3.34 -5.67 3.74
CA SER A 115 -4.47 -6.59 3.96
C SER A 115 -5.44 -5.98 4.97
N ASN A 116 -6.71 -6.36 4.91
CA ASN A 116 -7.73 -5.85 5.84
C ASN A 116 -8.36 -6.95 6.69
N LYS A 117 -8.55 -8.15 6.13
CA LYS A 117 -9.12 -9.29 6.88
C LYS A 117 -8.37 -9.60 8.17
N MET A 118 -7.06 -9.41 8.20
CA MET A 118 -6.24 -9.70 9.38
C MET A 118 -6.57 -8.83 10.61
N SER A 119 -7.07 -7.59 10.45
CA SER A 119 -7.44 -6.74 11.59
C SER A 119 -8.93 -6.78 11.92
N THR A 120 -9.78 -6.72 10.90
CA THR A 120 -11.18 -6.31 11.07
C THR A 120 -12.11 -7.47 11.43
N TRP A 121 -11.73 -8.70 11.07
CA TRP A 121 -12.64 -9.86 11.09
C TRP A 121 -12.22 -10.99 12.03
N ASN A 122 -11.19 -10.80 12.86
CA ASN A 122 -10.83 -11.81 13.85
C ASN A 122 -11.81 -11.77 15.03
N ASP A 123 -12.55 -12.86 15.24
CA ASP A 123 -13.55 -12.98 16.31
C ASP A 123 -12.93 -13.20 17.71
N THR A 124 -11.81 -13.91 17.76
CA THR A 124 -11.22 -14.44 19.00
C THR A 124 -10.03 -13.60 19.43
N ASN A 125 -9.10 -13.33 18.52
CA ASN A 125 -7.85 -12.62 18.81
C ASN A 125 -7.74 -11.37 17.96
N LEU A 126 -7.84 -10.20 18.59
CA LEU A 126 -7.56 -8.94 17.94
C LEU A 126 -6.09 -8.91 17.47
N PHE A 127 -5.87 -8.55 16.21
CA PHE A 127 -4.51 -8.43 15.70
C PHE A 127 -3.83 -7.19 16.28
N PRO A 128 -2.60 -7.30 16.80
CA PRO A 128 -2.03 -6.29 17.69
C PRO A 128 -1.45 -5.05 16.99
N HIS A 129 -1.32 -5.06 15.65
CA HIS A 129 -0.61 -4.01 14.91
C HIS A 129 -1.36 -3.57 13.64
N ASN A 130 -1.26 -2.30 13.30
CA ASN A 130 -1.66 -1.76 12.00
C ASN A 130 -0.47 -1.57 11.07
N HIS A 131 0.72 -1.27 11.58
CA HIS A 131 1.95 -1.17 10.81
C HIS A 131 3.06 -2.00 11.44
N PHE A 132 3.57 -2.97 10.69
CA PHE A 132 4.57 -3.90 11.21
C PHE A 132 5.47 -4.44 10.11
N ILE A 133 6.58 -5.05 10.53
CA ILE A 133 7.45 -5.78 9.62
C ILE A 133 7.02 -7.23 9.65
N TRP A 134 6.49 -7.71 8.53
CA TRP A 134 6.10 -9.09 8.39
C TRP A 134 7.32 -9.92 7.99
N ARG A 135 7.81 -10.72 8.94
CA ARG A 135 8.95 -11.62 8.74
C ARG A 135 8.46 -13.03 8.38
N GLY A 136 8.93 -13.55 7.26
CA GLY A 136 8.66 -14.91 6.81
C GLY A 136 9.53 -15.94 7.53
N LEU A 137 9.24 -17.22 7.27
CA LEU A 137 9.93 -18.35 7.89
C LEU A 137 11.45 -18.38 7.62
N ASP A 138 11.90 -17.80 6.50
CA ASP A 138 13.31 -17.72 6.09
C ASP A 138 14.02 -16.44 6.59
N GLY A 139 13.33 -15.59 7.34
CA GLY A 139 13.84 -14.29 7.78
C GLY A 139 13.70 -13.17 6.74
N SER A 140 13.10 -13.42 5.58
CA SER A 140 12.71 -12.35 4.65
C SER A 140 11.68 -11.44 5.29
N GLU A 141 11.72 -10.15 4.96
CA GLU A 141 10.91 -9.11 5.60
C GLU A 141 10.24 -8.25 4.53
N VAL A 142 8.96 -7.95 4.74
CA VAL A 142 8.19 -6.97 3.98
C VAL A 142 7.45 -6.02 4.93
N PHE A 143 7.12 -4.83 4.47
CA PHE A 143 6.40 -3.83 5.24
C PHE A 143 4.89 -4.05 5.10
N ALA A 144 4.24 -4.41 6.20
CA ALA A 144 2.83 -4.68 6.21
C ALA A 144 2.05 -3.49 6.78
N CYS A 145 0.95 -3.16 6.12
CA CYS A 145 -0.06 -2.24 6.58
C CYS A 145 -1.41 -2.97 6.66
N VAL A 146 -2.06 -2.87 7.80
CA VAL A 146 -3.39 -3.42 8.03
C VAL A 146 -4.26 -2.30 8.57
N PRO A 147 -5.11 -1.69 7.72
CA PRO A 147 -5.95 -0.57 8.15
C PRO A 147 -6.80 -0.93 9.39
N PRO A 148 -7.07 0.04 10.28
CA PRO A 148 -7.75 -0.22 11.56
C PRO A 148 -9.23 -0.57 11.42
N VAL A 149 -9.79 -0.42 10.22
CA VAL A 149 -11.21 -0.56 9.90
C VAL A 149 -11.38 -1.14 8.50
N HIS A 150 -12.61 -1.50 8.13
CA HIS A 150 -12.91 -2.04 6.80
C HIS A 150 -12.48 -1.11 5.66
N PHE A 151 -12.05 -1.68 4.54
CA PHE A 151 -11.64 -0.93 3.33
C PHE A 151 -12.82 -0.32 2.54
N ILE A 152 -14.05 -0.51 3.02
CA ILE A 152 -15.26 0.12 2.48
C ILE A 152 -15.68 1.16 3.51
N THR A 153 -15.53 2.43 3.16
CA THR A 153 -15.69 3.55 4.08
C THR A 153 -16.60 4.60 3.45
N TRP A 154 -17.32 5.34 4.29
CA TRP A 154 -18.15 6.49 3.94
C TRP A 154 -17.40 7.81 4.12
N MET A 155 -16.24 7.78 4.78
CA MET A 155 -15.33 8.91 5.03
C MET A 155 -16.02 10.09 5.73
N ASP A 156 -17.07 9.84 6.52
CA ASP A 156 -17.70 10.86 7.35
C ASP A 156 -16.84 11.16 8.60
N PRO A 157 -17.03 12.33 9.26
CA PRO A 157 -16.24 12.70 10.42
C PRO A 157 -16.30 11.71 11.59
N ALA A 158 -17.45 11.05 11.82
CA ALA A 158 -17.59 10.09 12.90
C ALA A 158 -16.76 8.84 12.59
N GLN A 159 -16.82 8.37 11.35
CA GLN A 159 -16.00 7.25 10.90
C GLN A 159 -14.49 7.57 10.97
N ALA A 160 -14.05 8.79 10.66
CA ALA A 160 -12.64 9.16 10.83
C ALA A 160 -12.18 9.10 12.30
N ILE A 161 -13.04 9.49 13.24
CA ILE A 161 -12.80 9.36 14.68
C ILE A 161 -12.75 7.88 15.08
N ASP A 162 -13.65 7.06 14.56
CA ASP A 162 -13.66 5.61 14.81
C ASP A 162 -12.41 4.93 14.27
N HIS A 163 -11.95 5.31 13.07
CA HIS A 163 -10.69 4.83 12.48
C HIS A 163 -9.51 5.11 13.40
N TRP A 164 -9.44 6.33 13.94
CA TRP A 164 -8.45 6.66 14.95
C TRP A 164 -8.66 5.83 16.21
N GLY A 165 -9.90 5.66 16.68
CA GLY A 165 -10.27 4.81 17.81
C GLY A 165 -9.74 3.37 17.70
N CYS A 166 -9.90 2.75 16.53
CA CYS A 166 -9.49 1.37 16.25
C CYS A 166 -8.00 1.19 15.93
N PHE A 167 -7.25 2.28 15.74
CA PHE A 167 -5.81 2.22 15.53
C PHE A 167 -5.08 1.71 16.79
N GLN A 168 -4.38 0.58 16.67
CA GLN A 168 -3.72 -0.17 17.74
C GLN A 168 -2.34 0.40 18.08
N ASP A 169 -1.60 0.89 17.09
CA ASP A 169 -0.23 1.40 17.25
C ASP A 169 -0.22 2.87 17.72
N LYS A 170 -0.89 3.18 18.84
CA LYS A 170 -0.90 4.54 19.43
C LYS A 170 0.22 4.78 20.42
N ASP A 171 0.44 3.81 21.30
CA ASP A 171 1.30 3.96 22.49
C ASP A 171 2.69 3.32 22.34
N GLY A 172 2.96 2.66 21.20
CA GLY A 172 4.24 2.00 20.96
C GLY A 172 4.31 1.32 19.60
N ASN A 173 5.12 1.88 18.70
CA ASN A 173 5.08 1.50 17.29
C ASN A 173 6.37 0.79 16.91
N GLN A 174 6.25 -0.36 16.24
CA GLN A 174 7.39 -0.98 15.58
C GLN A 174 7.72 -0.21 14.29
N ALA A 175 6.69 0.31 13.64
CA ALA A 175 6.82 1.13 12.46
C ALA A 175 5.73 2.18 12.31
N ILE A 176 5.98 3.18 11.47
CA ILE A 176 5.03 4.22 11.12
C ILE A 176 5.03 4.39 9.60
N MET A 177 3.86 4.48 8.99
CA MET A 177 3.72 4.93 7.61
C MET A 177 3.39 6.42 7.59
N VAL A 178 4.17 7.20 6.85
CA VAL A 178 3.95 8.64 6.67
C VAL A 178 3.75 8.89 5.19
N VAL A 179 2.61 9.47 4.84
CA VAL A 179 2.23 9.71 3.45
C VAL A 179 1.96 11.19 3.26
N ASN A 180 2.50 11.76 2.19
CA ASN A 180 2.08 13.09 1.74
C ASN A 180 0.84 12.96 0.86
N MET A 181 -0.33 13.23 1.46
CA MET A 181 -1.62 13.24 0.77
C MET A 181 -1.94 14.57 0.07
N THR A 182 -0.94 15.38 -0.27
CA THR A 182 -1.16 16.59 -1.06
C THR A 182 -1.73 16.24 -2.43
N ASP A 183 -2.71 17.02 -2.90
CA ASP A 183 -3.33 16.86 -4.22
C ASP A 183 -2.27 16.66 -5.33
N PRO A 184 -2.43 15.69 -6.24
CA PRO A 184 -1.48 15.46 -7.35
C PRO A 184 -1.28 16.68 -8.25
N GLY A 185 -2.28 17.58 -8.32
CA GLY A 185 -2.22 18.82 -9.08
C GLY A 185 -1.32 19.91 -8.48
N LYS A 186 -0.77 19.72 -7.27
CA LYS A 186 0.14 20.67 -6.62
C LYS A 186 1.51 20.02 -6.43
N SER A 187 2.57 20.64 -6.94
CA SER A 187 3.95 20.17 -6.76
C SER A 187 4.53 20.50 -5.37
N GLN A 188 3.74 20.34 -4.31
CA GLN A 188 4.18 20.73 -2.97
C GLN A 188 4.78 19.54 -2.22
N THR A 189 6.09 19.59 -2.06
CA THR A 189 6.81 18.77 -1.10
C THR A 189 6.46 19.22 0.32
N VAL A 190 6.13 18.27 1.19
CA VAL A 190 5.79 18.52 2.59
C VAL A 190 6.95 18.09 3.49
N LYS A 191 7.23 18.90 4.52
CA LYS A 191 8.16 18.56 5.59
C LYS A 191 7.40 18.16 6.84
N ALA A 192 7.46 16.89 7.21
CA ALA A 192 6.88 16.35 8.43
C ALA A 192 7.96 16.23 9.50
N THR A 193 7.84 16.96 10.62
CA THR A 193 8.72 16.79 11.78
C THR A 193 8.05 15.85 12.78
N ILE A 194 8.69 14.72 13.05
CA ILE A 194 8.15 13.67 13.91
C ILE A 194 9.04 13.55 15.15
N THR A 195 8.40 13.43 16.32
CA THR A 195 9.08 13.21 17.61
C THR A 195 8.89 11.76 18.02
N PHE A 196 9.99 11.04 18.22
CA PHE A 196 10.04 9.65 18.66
C PHE A 196 10.52 9.58 20.11
N ASN A 197 9.62 9.18 21.01
CA ASN A 197 9.97 9.03 22.42
C ASN A 197 10.80 7.76 22.62
N GLY A 198 12.07 7.91 23.00
CA GLY A 198 12.97 6.81 23.37
C GLY A 198 13.69 6.12 22.20
N ALA A 199 13.43 6.49 20.94
CA ALA A 199 14.20 5.99 19.81
C ALA A 199 15.53 6.76 19.68
N ARG A 200 16.58 6.07 19.25
CA ARG A 200 17.90 6.69 18.94
C ARG A 200 18.25 6.59 17.46
N GLU A 201 17.72 5.57 16.79
CA GLU A 201 17.96 5.31 15.38
C GLU A 201 16.66 4.88 14.71
N LEU A 202 16.56 5.16 13.43
CA LEU A 202 15.45 4.75 12.57
C LEU A 202 16.01 4.11 11.30
N ASN A 203 15.27 3.16 10.74
CA ASN A 203 15.41 2.84 9.33
C ASN A 203 14.24 3.48 8.59
N VAL A 204 14.55 4.38 7.65
CA VAL A 204 13.55 5.03 6.79
C VAL A 204 13.59 4.32 5.44
N TYR A 205 12.42 3.86 5.01
CA TYR A 205 12.25 3.15 3.75
C TYR A 205 11.45 4.00 2.78
N THR A 206 12.04 4.26 1.61
CA THR A 206 11.43 5.03 0.52
C THR A 206 11.49 4.19 -0.74
N ALA A 207 10.34 3.82 -1.33
CA ALA A 207 10.28 2.97 -2.52
C ALA A 207 11.15 1.69 -2.41
N GLY A 208 11.15 1.05 -1.23
CA GLY A 208 11.96 -0.14 -0.95
C GLY A 208 13.44 0.10 -0.61
N GLU A 209 13.98 1.30 -0.83
CA GLU A 209 15.35 1.66 -0.43
C GLU A 209 15.43 2.00 1.05
N LYS A 210 16.50 1.54 1.72
CA LYS A 210 16.70 1.70 3.16
C LYS A 210 17.76 2.76 3.45
N GLU A 211 17.39 3.77 4.22
CA GLU A 211 18.32 4.73 4.83
C GLU A 211 18.33 4.56 6.35
N ARG A 212 19.52 4.58 6.96
CA ARG A 212 19.65 4.57 8.43
C ARG A 212 19.83 5.99 8.94
N VAL A 213 18.88 6.46 9.74
CA VAL A 213 18.86 7.82 10.27
C VAL A 213 19.12 7.80 11.76
N LYS A 214 20.20 8.46 12.21
CA LYS A 214 20.45 8.71 13.63
C LYS A 214 19.68 9.95 14.07
N LEU A 215 18.93 9.83 15.17
CA LEU A 215 18.13 10.94 15.68
C LEU A 215 19.01 11.94 16.42
N LYS A 216 18.85 13.23 16.08
CA LYS A 216 19.49 14.34 16.81
C LYS A 216 18.57 14.72 17.98
N GLY A 217 18.72 14.01 19.10
CA GLY A 217 17.74 14.04 20.19
C GLY A 217 16.62 13.04 19.92
N SER A 218 15.35 13.48 19.99
CA SER A 218 14.16 12.64 19.76
C SER A 218 13.41 12.99 18.47
N LYS A 219 13.96 13.81 17.57
CA LYS A 219 13.24 14.31 16.39
C LYS A 219 13.96 14.02 15.09
N THR A 220 13.19 13.82 14.02
CA THR A 220 13.67 13.89 12.64
C THR A 220 12.64 14.61 11.77
N THR A 221 13.11 15.19 10.67
CA THR A 221 12.28 15.83 9.66
C THR A 221 12.37 15.03 8.39
N LEU A 222 11.22 14.61 7.88
CA LEU A 222 11.09 13.88 6.64
C LEU A 222 10.54 14.82 5.58
N GLU A 223 11.18 14.80 4.42
CA GLU A 223 10.70 15.49 3.23
C GLU A 223 10.00 14.45 2.35
N LEU A 224 8.75 14.74 1.98
CA LEU A 224 7.90 13.85 1.21
C LEU A 224 7.40 14.60 -0.03
N GLY A 225 7.73 14.10 -1.21
CA GLY A 225 7.12 14.51 -2.47
C GLY A 225 5.62 14.18 -2.51
N VAL A 226 4.94 14.66 -3.54
CA VAL A 226 3.50 14.47 -3.72
C VAL A 226 3.20 12.99 -3.94
N GLY A 227 2.27 12.43 -3.16
CA GLY A 227 1.95 10.99 -3.19
C GLY A 227 3.05 10.08 -2.62
N GLU A 228 4.17 10.63 -2.15
CA GLU A 228 5.25 9.83 -1.57
C GLU A 228 4.85 9.30 -0.19
N GLY A 229 5.08 8.01 0.02
CA GLY A 229 5.01 7.35 1.31
C GLY A 229 6.39 6.94 1.80
N LYS A 230 6.69 7.19 3.07
CA LYS A 230 7.85 6.62 3.76
C LYS A 230 7.38 5.66 4.85
N PHE A 231 7.97 4.47 4.88
CA PHE A 231 7.78 3.52 5.98
C PHE A 231 8.97 3.63 6.92
N ILE A 232 8.72 3.83 8.21
CA ILE A 232 9.76 4.09 9.20
C ILE A 232 9.76 2.93 10.19
N GLN A 233 10.84 2.17 10.25
CA GLN A 233 11.06 1.23 11.33
C GLN A 233 11.78 1.94 12.49
N ILE A 234 11.22 1.80 13.69
CA ILE A 234 11.79 2.38 14.90
C ILE A 234 12.77 1.38 15.51
N LEU A 235 14.03 1.80 15.70
CA LEU A 235 15.06 0.97 16.34
C LEU A 235 15.22 1.43 17.80
N LYS A 236 14.94 0.51 18.73
CA LYS A 236 15.12 0.72 20.17
C LYS A 236 16.56 0.36 20.59
#